data_AF-A0A7Z7BX79-F1
#
_entry.id   AF-A0A7Z7BX79-F1
#
_cell.length_a   1.000
_cell.length_b   1.000
_cell.length_c   1.000
_cell.angle_alpha   90.00
_cell.angle_beta   90.00
_cell.angle_gamma   90.00
#
_symmetry.space_group_name_H-M   'P 1'
#
loop_
_entity.id
_entity.type
_entity.pdbx_description
1 polymer ?
#
loop_
_entity_poly.entity_id
_entity_poly.type
_entity_poly.pdbx_seq_one_letter_code
_entity_poly.pdbx_strand_id
1 'polypeptide(L)'
;MSGPRCRRRWAGLAIGAICCAVLVGVATFFVQVHAATADWWPRAIPTRVQYDHRNFTCGDIPRRDDVGPVALTGLQPRGRTIGGGVIYAPPGFDLPDGIVVSADGELRACSLSGGT
;
A
#
# COMPACT_ATOMS: atom_id res chain seq x y z
N MET A 1 1.36 3.93 58.20
CA MET A 1 1.82 2.52 58.14
C MET A 1 1.24 1.86 56.89
N SER A 2 1.97 1.90 55.77
CA SER A 2 1.53 1.27 54.52
C SER A 2 2.04 -0.18 54.51
N GLY A 3 1.18 -1.12 54.87
CA GLY A 3 1.54 -2.54 55.00
C GLY A 3 2.08 -3.16 53.68
N PRO A 4 2.84 -4.27 53.76
CA PRO A 4 3.50 -4.92 52.62
C PRO A 4 2.53 -5.35 51.50
N ARG A 5 1.23 -5.48 51.80
CA ARG A 5 0.16 -5.78 50.83
C ARG A 5 -0.11 -4.64 49.84
N CYS A 6 0.12 -3.38 50.22
CA CYS A 6 -0.06 -2.23 49.35
C CYS A 6 1.03 -2.21 48.27
N ARG A 7 2.31 -2.37 48.67
CA ARG A 7 3.47 -2.41 47.76
C ARG A 7 3.37 -3.53 46.72
N ARG A 8 2.87 -4.72 47.12
CA ARG A 8 2.66 -5.86 46.19
C ARG A 8 1.57 -5.59 45.14
N ARG A 9 0.51 -4.84 45.50
CA ARG A 9 -0.57 -4.47 44.56
C ARG A 9 -0.10 -3.45 43.52
N TRP A 10 0.65 -2.44 43.94
CA TRP A 10 1.25 -1.46 43.02
C TRP A 10 2.29 -2.09 42.10
N ALA A 11 3.09 -3.03 42.61
CA ALA A 11 4.02 -3.79 41.78
C ALA A 11 3.28 -4.63 40.71
N GLY A 12 2.17 -5.29 41.08
CA GLY A 12 1.34 -6.04 40.12
C GLY A 12 0.72 -5.14 39.04
N LEU A 13 0.21 -3.97 39.41
CA LEU A 13 -0.32 -2.98 38.47
C LEU A 13 0.77 -2.45 37.52
N ALA A 14 1.95 -2.14 38.03
CA ALA A 14 3.08 -1.68 37.22
C ALA A 14 3.52 -2.75 36.22
N ILE A 15 3.66 -3.99 36.65
CA ILE A 15 4.00 -5.12 35.78
C ILE A 15 2.92 -5.31 34.71
N GLY A 16 1.64 -5.30 35.11
CA GLY A 16 0.52 -5.40 34.17
C GLY A 16 0.53 -4.29 33.11
N ALA A 17 0.74 -3.04 33.52
CA ALA A 17 0.83 -1.91 32.61
C ALA A 17 2.01 -2.03 31.62
N ILE A 18 3.17 -2.49 32.11
CA ILE A 18 4.35 -2.74 31.27
C ILE A 18 4.05 -3.85 30.26
N CYS A 19 3.48 -4.97 30.70
CA CYS A 19 3.10 -6.06 29.80
C CYS A 19 2.09 -5.60 28.73
N CYS A 20 1.08 -4.83 29.11
CA CYS A 20 0.14 -4.25 28.14
C CYS A 20 0.84 -3.33 27.14
N ALA A 21 1.73 -2.44 27.60
CA ALA A 21 2.46 -1.54 26.72
C ALA A 21 3.35 -2.30 25.72
N VAL A 22 4.02 -3.36 26.17
CA VAL A 22 4.84 -4.24 25.30
C VAL A 22 3.95 -4.95 24.27
N LEU A 23 2.83 -5.53 24.69
CA LEU A 23 1.92 -6.23 23.77
C LEU A 23 1.35 -5.29 22.71
N VAL A 24 0.94 -4.07 23.11
CA VAL A 24 0.46 -3.05 22.15
C VAL A 24 1.58 -2.65 21.19
N GLY A 25 2.80 -2.42 21.68
CA GLY A 25 3.94 -2.08 20.82
C GLY A 25 4.31 -3.18 19.83
N VAL A 26 4.26 -4.44 20.25
CA VAL A 26 4.49 -5.59 19.34
C VAL A 26 3.37 -5.68 18.31
N ALA A 27 2.11 -5.56 18.72
CA ALA A 27 0.97 -5.61 17.81
C ALA A 27 1.04 -4.51 16.74
N THR A 28 1.34 -3.27 17.13
CA THR A 28 1.47 -2.15 16.17
C THR A 28 2.61 -2.37 15.19
N PHE A 29 3.76 -2.86 15.66
CA PHE A 29 4.88 -3.22 14.78
C PHE A 29 4.48 -4.28 13.75
N PHE A 30 3.84 -5.36 14.17
CA PHE A 30 3.38 -6.41 13.26
C PHE A 30 2.34 -5.92 12.26
N VAL A 31 1.43 -5.03 12.66
CA VAL A 31 0.46 -4.39 11.75
C VAL A 31 1.17 -3.53 10.72
N GLN A 32 2.17 -2.74 11.12
CA GLN A 32 2.93 -1.92 10.19
C GLN A 32 3.74 -2.77 9.19
N VAL A 33 4.38 -3.84 9.67
CA VAL A 33 5.10 -4.78 8.80
C VAL A 33 4.13 -5.48 7.84
N HIS A 34 2.97 -5.94 8.33
CA HIS A 34 1.94 -6.52 7.47
C HIS A 34 1.43 -5.52 6.44
N ALA A 35 1.18 -4.26 6.80
CA ALA A 35 0.75 -3.26 5.83
C ALA A 35 1.81 -2.99 4.76
N ALA A 36 3.08 -2.86 5.16
CA ALA A 36 4.19 -2.64 4.24
C ALA A 36 4.50 -3.85 3.35
N THR A 37 4.21 -5.06 3.84
CA THR A 37 4.48 -6.30 3.10
C THR A 37 3.25 -6.79 2.35
N ALA A 38 2.02 -6.54 2.77
CA ALA A 38 0.78 -7.04 2.14
C ALA A 38 0.62 -6.68 0.66
N ASP A 39 1.51 -5.86 0.10
CA ASP A 39 1.71 -5.69 -1.34
C ASP A 39 2.28 -6.95 -2.03
N TRP A 40 2.79 -7.96 -1.31
CA TRP A 40 3.18 -9.28 -1.85
C TRP A 40 1.98 -10.18 -2.12
N TRP A 41 0.81 -9.88 -1.56
CA TRP A 41 -0.41 -10.60 -1.93
C TRP A 41 -0.95 -10.05 -3.25
N PRO A 42 -1.38 -10.90 -4.21
CA PRO A 42 -1.83 -10.44 -5.51
C PRO A 42 -3.09 -9.56 -5.40
N ARG A 43 -2.92 -8.24 -5.44
CA ARG A 43 -4.01 -7.28 -5.61
C ARG A 43 -4.13 -6.93 -7.08
N ALA A 44 -5.37 -6.79 -7.56
CA ALA A 44 -5.61 -6.43 -8.96
C ALA A 44 -5.02 -5.05 -9.29
N ILE A 45 -5.09 -4.10 -8.36
CA ILE A 45 -4.36 -2.82 -8.41
C ILE A 45 -3.38 -2.78 -7.22
N PRO A 46 -2.12 -3.19 -7.40
CA PRO A 46 -1.12 -3.10 -6.33
C PRO A 46 -0.61 -1.67 -6.19
N THR A 47 -0.04 -1.33 -5.02
CA THR A 47 0.57 -0.01 -4.75
C THR A 47 1.77 0.29 -5.65
N ARG A 48 2.43 -0.76 -6.15
CA ARG A 48 3.53 -0.70 -7.10
C ARG A 48 3.32 -1.70 -8.22
N VAL A 49 3.48 -1.24 -9.45
CA VAL A 49 3.41 -2.06 -10.66
C VAL A 49 4.72 -1.93 -11.41
N GLN A 50 5.31 -3.07 -11.78
CA GLN A 50 6.42 -3.07 -12.74
C GLN A 50 5.85 -3.29 -14.14
N TYR A 51 6.21 -2.41 -15.07
CA TYR A 51 5.85 -2.52 -16.48
C TYR A 51 7.03 -2.03 -17.33
N ASP A 52 7.41 -2.82 -18.33
CA ASP A 52 8.55 -2.55 -19.22
C ASP A 52 9.83 -2.13 -18.49
N HIS A 53 10.26 -2.95 -17.51
CA HIS A 53 11.45 -2.72 -16.68
C HIS A 53 11.43 -1.44 -15.82
N ARG A 54 10.33 -0.68 -15.82
CA ARG A 54 10.13 0.51 -15.00
C ARG A 54 9.16 0.21 -13.86
N ASN A 55 9.36 0.89 -12.74
CA ASN A 55 8.48 0.78 -11.57
C ASN A 55 7.52 1.96 -11.55
N PHE A 56 6.24 1.71 -11.31
CA PHE A 56 5.21 2.73 -11.20
C PHE A 56 4.56 2.64 -9.83
N THR A 57 4.36 3.78 -9.18
CA THR A 57 3.66 3.89 -7.90
C THR A 57 2.20 4.23 -8.19
N CYS A 58 1.31 3.29 -7.89
CA CYS A 58 -0.13 3.50 -7.86
C CYS A 58 -0.47 3.93 -6.42
N GLY A 59 -0.45 5.24 -6.16
CA GLY A 59 -0.75 5.75 -4.82
C GLY A 59 -2.19 5.43 -4.36
N ASP A 60 -2.43 5.43 -3.05
CA ASP A 60 -3.78 5.37 -2.47
C ASP A 60 -4.63 6.58 -2.85
N ILE A 61 -3.95 7.69 -3.14
CA ILE A 61 -4.52 8.95 -3.61
C ILE A 61 -4.40 8.94 -5.14
N PRO A 62 -5.52 8.97 -5.89
CA PRO A 62 -5.47 9.04 -7.35
C PRO A 62 -4.73 10.32 -7.73
N ARG A 63 -3.47 10.19 -8.14
CA ARG A 63 -2.73 11.31 -8.70
C ARG A 63 -2.99 11.33 -10.19
N ARG A 64 -3.95 12.18 -10.56
CA ARG A 64 -3.85 13.21 -11.61
C ARG A 64 -5.26 13.68 -11.94
N ASP A 65 -6.03 14.06 -10.94
CA ASP A 65 -7.35 14.72 -11.04
C ASP A 65 -8.51 14.06 -11.87
N ASP A 66 -8.35 13.15 -12.87
CA ASP A 66 -9.35 12.94 -13.96
C ASP A 66 -9.63 11.48 -14.44
N VAL A 67 -9.50 10.42 -13.62
CA VAL A 67 -9.61 9.03 -14.12
C VAL A 67 -11.05 8.54 -14.35
N GLY A 68 -11.82 9.25 -15.19
CA GLY A 68 -13.03 8.74 -15.83
C GLY A 68 -12.69 7.90 -17.07
N PRO A 69 -13.69 7.41 -17.84
CA PRO A 69 -13.47 6.69 -19.09
C PRO A 69 -12.57 7.44 -20.09
N VAL A 70 -12.55 8.78 -19.99
CA VAL A 70 -11.73 9.68 -20.79
C VAL A 70 -10.23 9.53 -20.51
N ALA A 71 -9.82 9.10 -19.32
CA ALA A 71 -8.39 8.90 -19.00
C ALA A 71 -7.77 7.72 -19.74
N LEU A 72 -8.59 6.83 -20.32
CA LEU A 72 -8.13 5.77 -21.21
C LEU A 72 -7.97 6.24 -22.66
N THR A 73 -8.36 7.47 -22.99
CA THR A 73 -8.27 7.99 -24.37
C THR A 73 -6.81 8.00 -24.81
N GLY A 74 -6.52 7.31 -25.92
CA GLY A 74 -5.16 7.20 -26.45
C GLY A 74 -4.28 6.18 -25.73
N LEU A 75 -4.80 5.48 -24.70
CA LEU A 75 -4.12 4.35 -24.07
C LEU A 75 -4.66 3.03 -24.64
N GLN A 76 -3.81 2.02 -24.69
CA GLN A 76 -4.18 0.67 -25.09
C GLN A 76 -3.87 -0.32 -23.96
N PRO A 77 -4.58 -1.45 -23.85
CA PRO A 77 -4.20 -2.51 -22.94
C PRO A 77 -2.86 -3.11 -23.38
N ARG A 78 -1.88 -3.12 -22.48
CA ARG A 78 -0.50 -3.56 -22.78
C ARG A 78 0.00 -4.69 -21.88
N GLY A 79 -0.72 -5.00 -20.81
CA GLY A 79 -0.32 -6.06 -19.89
C GLY A 79 -1.31 -6.24 -18.75
N ARG A 80 -0.93 -7.09 -17.80
CA ARG A 80 -1.68 -7.32 -16.58
C ARG A 80 -0.78 -7.28 -15.35
N THR A 81 -1.31 -6.82 -14.24
CA THR A 81 -0.67 -6.92 -12.93
C THR A 81 -0.76 -8.38 -12.43
N ILE A 82 0.04 -8.71 -11.41
CA ILE A 82 0.04 -10.06 -10.82
C ILE A 82 -1.33 -10.46 -10.22
N GLY A 83 -2.11 -9.49 -9.75
CA GLY A 83 -3.48 -9.73 -9.27
C GLY A 83 -4.56 -9.62 -10.35
N GLY A 84 -4.19 -9.51 -11.63
CA GLY A 84 -5.11 -9.62 -12.77
C GLY A 84 -5.68 -8.30 -13.33
N GLY A 85 -5.32 -7.15 -12.75
CA GLY A 85 -5.71 -5.84 -13.28
C GLY A 85 -5.05 -5.54 -14.63
N VAL A 86 -5.74 -4.79 -15.49
CA VAL A 86 -5.27 -4.46 -16.84
C VAL A 86 -4.44 -3.18 -16.82
N ILE A 87 -3.25 -3.23 -17.42
CA ILE A 87 -2.36 -2.08 -17.55
C ILE A 87 -2.62 -1.39 -18.90
N TYR A 88 -2.93 -0.11 -18.84
CA TYR A 88 -3.13 0.78 -19.98
C TYR A 88 -1.96 1.77 -20.10
N ALA A 89 -1.37 1.82 -21.29
CA ALA A 89 -0.27 2.73 -21.62
C ALA A 89 -0.40 3.23 -23.07
N PRO A 90 0.24 4.36 -23.45
CA PRO A 90 0.22 4.89 -24.80
C PRO A 90 0.80 3.90 -25.83
N PRO A 91 0.42 4.02 -27.11
CA PRO A 91 1.05 3.25 -28.18
C PRO A 91 2.50 3.69 -28.40
N GLY A 92 3.38 2.72 -28.65
CA GLY A 92 4.81 2.96 -28.91
C GLY A 92 5.74 2.34 -27.86
N PHE A 93 7.03 2.65 -27.97
CA PHE A 93 8.09 2.22 -27.04
C PHE A 93 8.52 3.33 -26.07
N ASP A 94 8.10 4.58 -26.31
CA ASP A 94 8.34 5.68 -25.38
C ASP A 94 7.33 5.59 -24.23
N LEU A 95 7.75 4.95 -23.13
CA LEU A 95 6.92 4.87 -21.94
C LEU A 95 6.77 6.25 -21.28
N PRO A 96 5.53 6.69 -21.04
CA PRO A 96 5.27 7.95 -20.35
C PRO A 96 5.66 7.89 -18.87
N ASP A 97 5.70 9.06 -18.23
CA ASP A 97 5.86 9.22 -16.78
C ASP A 97 4.69 8.65 -15.96
N GLY A 98 3.66 8.09 -16.62
CA GLY A 98 2.55 7.44 -15.93
C GLY A 98 1.70 6.51 -16.79
N ILE A 99 1.17 5.47 -16.16
CA ILE A 99 0.27 4.46 -16.74
C ILE A 99 -1.07 4.47 -15.99
N VAL A 100 -2.08 3.77 -16.52
CA VAL A 100 -3.36 3.55 -15.84
C VAL A 100 -3.56 2.06 -15.61
N VAL A 101 -4.07 1.66 -14.45
CA VAL A 101 -4.42 0.27 -14.13
C VAL A 101 -5.91 0.19 -13.85
N SER A 102 -6.60 -0.79 -14.46
CA SER A 102 -8.02 -1.04 -14.23
C SER A 102 -8.26 -2.42 -13.62
N ALA A 103 -9.14 -2.49 -12.63
CA ALA A 103 -9.68 -3.74 -12.12
C ALA A 103 -11.06 -3.51 -11.51
N ASP A 104 -11.98 -4.46 -11.69
CA ASP A 104 -13.31 -4.47 -11.03
C ASP A 104 -14.11 -3.16 -11.15
N GLY A 105 -13.94 -2.44 -12.26
CA GLY A 105 -14.60 -1.15 -12.52
C GLY A 105 -13.87 0.06 -11.94
N GLU A 106 -12.78 -0.14 -11.18
CA GLU A 106 -11.89 0.93 -10.73
C GLU A 106 -10.80 1.24 -11.76
N LEU A 107 -10.37 2.50 -11.77
CA LEU A 107 -9.23 2.98 -12.55
C LEU A 107 -8.27 3.74 -11.63
N ARG A 108 -6.98 3.43 -11.72
CA ARG A 108 -5.93 4.16 -10.98
C ARG A 108 -4.80 4.59 -11.90
N ALA A 109 -4.44 5.87 -11.81
CA ALA A 109 -3.23 6.40 -12.41
C ALA A 109 -2.02 6.04 -11.54
N CYS A 110 -0.95 5.58 -12.19
CA CYS A 110 0.30 5.20 -11.54
C CYS A 110 1.44 5.98 -12.18
N SER A 111 2.20 6.74 -11.40
CA SER A 111 3.33 7.55 -11.86
C SER A 111 4.64 6.77 -11.76
N LEU A 112 5.60 7.05 -12.64
CA LEU A 112 6.94 6.47 -12.61
C LEU A 112 7.59 6.69 -11.23
N SER A 113 8.04 5.61 -10.62
CA SER A 113 8.70 5.61 -9.31
C SER A 113 10.18 5.96 -9.51
N GLY A 114 10.59 7.15 -9.07
CA GLY A 114 12.01 7.44 -8.83
C GLY A 114 12.81 8.15 -9.92
N GLY A 115 12.20 8.85 -10.87
CA GLY A 115 12.96 9.77 -11.74
C GLY A 115 12.19 10.23 -12.98
N THR A 116 12.41 11.50 -13.36
CA THR A 116 12.12 12.13 -14.66
C THR A 116 13.11 11.69 -15.72
#